data_AF-A0A1H7RSR8-F1
#
_entry.id   AF-A0A1H7RSR8-F1
#
_cell.length_a   1.000
_cell.length_b   1.000
_cell.length_c   1.000
_cell.angle_alpha   90.00
_cell.angle_beta   90.00
_cell.angle_gamma   90.00
#
_symmetry.space_group_name_H-M   'P 1'
#
loop_
_entity.id
_entity.type
_entity.pdbx_description
1 polymer ?
#
loop_
_entity_poly.entity_id
_entity_poly.type
_entity_poly.pdbx_seq_one_letter_code
_entity_poly.pdbx_strand_id
1 'polypeptide(L)'
;MKTKTRFALLALLLCSAAATAQMTPAPPAVPQFKDYPADAPYTGKNHPLVLDSDFSRSYRTRLREAIASGKPSFAGRYIVTRWGCGTGGCNVGAVIDASTGHAVSMPNALTSVYPLKPQYEKEDGQELIYKLSSRLLVQAGDIDSSNSSGKDVVEFYELRDGEFRFIRSVPYGRADRTKP
;
A
#
# COMPACT_ATOMS: atom_id res chain seq x y z
N MET A 1 49.33 -67.34 -39.39
CA MET A 1 48.72 -66.11 -39.98
C MET A 1 47.25 -66.09 -39.59
N LYS A 2 46.69 -64.91 -39.26
CA LYS A 2 45.52 -64.63 -38.37
C LYS A 2 46.01 -64.50 -36.91
N THR A 3 45.71 -63.48 -36.09
CA THR A 3 44.60 -62.52 -36.07
C THR A 3 44.99 -61.33 -35.14
N LYS A 4 44.52 -60.13 -35.50
CA LYS A 4 44.01 -58.98 -34.70
C LYS A 4 44.28 -59.00 -33.17
N THR A 5 44.55 -57.87 -32.50
CA THR A 5 43.47 -56.98 -31.99
C THR A 5 44.07 -55.72 -31.34
N ARG A 6 43.47 -54.55 -31.61
CA ARG A 6 43.71 -53.25 -30.95
C ARG A 6 42.79 -53.10 -29.74
N PHE A 7 43.28 -52.65 -28.60
CA PHE A 7 42.51 -52.05 -27.48
C PHE A 7 43.48 -51.24 -26.61
N ALA A 8 43.14 -50.15 -25.94
CA ALA A 8 42.20 -49.05 -26.10
C ALA A 8 42.59 -48.09 -24.95
N LEU A 9 42.99 -46.85 -25.22
CA LEU A 9 43.17 -45.86 -24.15
C LEU A 9 41.79 -45.37 -23.71
N LEU A 10 41.36 -45.74 -22.50
CA LEU A 10 40.25 -45.07 -21.83
C LEU A 10 40.82 -43.92 -20.99
N ALA A 11 40.60 -42.68 -21.46
CA ALA A 11 40.74 -41.49 -20.64
C ALA A 11 39.45 -41.30 -19.82
N LEU A 12 39.53 -41.45 -18.50
CA LEU A 12 38.43 -41.12 -17.59
C LEU A 12 38.30 -39.59 -17.46
N LEU A 13 37.32 -39.02 -18.16
CA LEU A 13 36.79 -37.68 -17.91
C LEU A 13 35.68 -37.78 -16.87
N LEU A 14 36.00 -37.56 -15.59
CA LEU A 14 35.00 -37.36 -14.55
C LEU A 14 34.45 -35.93 -14.64
N CYS A 15 33.31 -35.77 -15.33
CA CYS A 15 32.50 -34.56 -15.30
C CYS A 15 31.92 -34.36 -13.90
N SER A 16 32.43 -33.36 -13.16
CA SER A 16 31.80 -32.87 -11.93
C SER A 16 30.52 -32.09 -12.28
N ALA A 17 29.37 -32.77 -12.26
CA ALA A 17 28.08 -32.10 -12.33
C ALA A 17 27.74 -31.51 -10.95
N ALA A 18 28.24 -30.32 -10.66
CA ALA A 18 27.73 -29.53 -9.54
C ALA A 18 26.32 -29.04 -9.90
N ALA A 19 25.30 -29.74 -9.41
CA ALA A 19 23.92 -29.29 -9.51
C ALA A 19 23.75 -28.03 -8.65
N THR A 20 23.93 -26.85 -9.27
CA THR A 20 23.52 -25.58 -8.67
C THR A 20 21.99 -25.59 -8.62
N ALA A 21 21.42 -25.91 -7.46
CA ALA A 21 20.02 -25.68 -7.19
C ALA A 21 19.75 -24.19 -7.37
N GLN A 22 19.11 -23.81 -8.48
CA GLN A 22 18.67 -22.45 -8.72
C GLN A 22 17.53 -22.18 -7.73
N MET A 23 17.85 -21.48 -6.65
CA MET A 23 16.86 -21.02 -5.68
C MET A 23 16.02 -19.97 -6.39
N THR A 24 14.82 -20.33 -6.83
CA THR A 24 13.86 -19.38 -7.37
C THR A 24 13.52 -18.37 -6.27
N PRO A 25 13.68 -17.06 -6.51
CA PRO A 25 13.33 -16.06 -5.52
C PRO A 25 11.85 -16.19 -5.19
N ALA A 26 11.52 -16.31 -3.89
CA ALA A 26 10.14 -16.29 -3.44
C ALA A 26 9.47 -15.00 -3.95
N PRO A 27 8.17 -15.03 -4.30
CA PRO A 27 7.44 -13.81 -4.60
C PRO A 27 7.66 -12.81 -3.47
N PRO A 28 7.90 -11.51 -3.77
CA PRO A 28 8.11 -10.54 -2.71
C PRO A 28 6.94 -10.60 -1.73
N ALA A 29 7.23 -10.60 -0.42
CA ALA A 29 6.21 -10.72 0.60
C ALA A 29 5.20 -9.56 0.51
N VAL A 30 3.94 -9.81 0.86
CA VAL A 30 2.92 -8.75 0.98
C VAL A 30 3.30 -7.86 2.16
N PRO A 31 3.40 -6.52 2.00
CA PRO A 31 3.75 -5.61 3.09
C PRO A 31 2.86 -5.81 4.33
N GLN A 32 3.46 -5.94 5.52
CA GLN A 32 2.75 -6.11 6.79
C GLN A 32 2.96 -4.91 7.70
N PHE A 33 1.95 -4.54 8.49
CA PHE A 33 2.04 -3.40 9.43
C PHE A 33 3.26 -3.48 10.38
N LYS A 34 3.65 -4.69 10.81
CA LYS A 34 4.78 -4.90 11.71
C LYS A 34 6.14 -4.50 11.11
N ASP A 35 6.24 -4.48 9.78
CA ASP A 35 7.46 -4.14 9.06
C ASP A 35 7.61 -2.62 8.90
N TYR A 36 6.56 -1.84 9.25
CA TYR A 36 6.52 -0.38 9.18
C TYR A 36 6.03 0.20 10.52
N PRO A 37 6.77 0.04 11.63
CA PRO A 37 6.35 0.53 12.94
C PRO A 37 6.28 2.06 12.93
N ALA A 38 5.26 2.63 13.58
CA ALA A 38 5.20 4.06 13.85
C ALA A 38 6.03 4.42 15.09
N ASP A 39 6.32 5.71 15.24
CA ASP A 39 6.84 6.24 16.49
C ASP A 39 5.79 6.17 17.60
N ALA A 40 6.21 6.48 18.83
CA ALA A 40 5.31 6.50 19.98
C ALA A 40 4.08 7.40 19.69
N PRO A 41 2.86 6.97 20.10
CA PRO A 41 1.66 7.75 19.85
C PRO A 41 1.75 9.17 20.41
N TYR A 42 1.35 10.15 19.61
CA TYR A 42 1.25 11.54 20.04
C TYR A 42 0.01 11.71 20.93
N THR A 43 0.23 12.16 22.17
CA THR A 43 -0.83 12.36 23.17
C THR A 43 -1.06 13.83 23.52
N GLY A 44 -0.35 14.75 22.86
CA GLY A 44 -0.49 16.19 23.07
C GLY A 44 -1.77 16.75 22.48
N LYS A 45 -2.00 18.05 22.71
CA LYS A 45 -3.08 18.79 22.03
C LYS A 45 -2.72 18.93 20.55
N ASN A 46 -3.71 18.82 19.67
CA ASN A 46 -3.51 19.07 18.26
C ASN A 46 -3.03 20.51 18.03
N HIS A 47 -1.99 20.67 17.21
CA HIS A 47 -1.55 21.97 16.75
C HIS A 47 -2.61 22.63 15.85
N PRO A 48 -2.58 23.97 15.68
CA PRO A 48 -3.41 24.64 14.69
C PRO A 48 -3.10 24.15 13.27
N LEU A 49 -4.12 24.06 12.40
CA LEU A 49 -3.94 23.73 10.98
C LEU A 49 -3.00 24.75 10.30
N VAL A 50 -1.98 24.23 9.60
CA VAL A 50 -1.09 25.01 8.74
C VAL A 50 -1.67 25.04 7.31
N LEU A 51 -1.64 26.22 6.67
CA LEU A 51 -2.16 26.45 5.31
C LEU A 51 -1.03 26.76 4.31
N ASP A 52 -0.04 25.88 4.26
CA ASP A 52 1.20 26.04 3.49
C ASP A 52 1.10 25.59 2.03
N SER A 53 0.23 24.63 1.72
CA SER A 53 0.03 24.07 0.39
C SER A 53 -1.28 24.50 -0.27
N ASP A 54 -1.36 24.44 -1.60
CA ASP A 54 -2.62 24.66 -2.32
C ASP A 54 -3.70 23.65 -1.92
N PHE A 55 -3.30 22.42 -1.61
CA PHE A 55 -4.19 21.41 -1.05
C PHE A 55 -4.81 21.87 0.28
N SER A 56 -3.96 22.27 1.24
CA SER A 56 -4.43 22.72 2.56
C SER A 56 -5.33 23.96 2.46
N ARG A 57 -5.03 24.88 1.54
CA ARG A 57 -5.85 26.07 1.25
C ARG A 57 -7.20 25.69 0.64
N SER A 58 -7.22 24.79 -0.34
CA SER A 58 -8.42 24.36 -1.06
C SER A 58 -9.39 23.59 -0.16
N TYR A 59 -8.89 22.82 0.81
CA TYR A 59 -9.71 22.04 1.74
C TYR A 59 -9.70 22.59 3.19
N ARG A 60 -9.36 23.87 3.35
CA ARG A 60 -9.21 24.57 4.65
C ARG A 60 -10.30 24.25 5.66
N THR A 61 -11.57 24.32 5.27
CA THR A 61 -12.69 24.09 6.19
C THR A 61 -12.72 22.65 6.71
N ARG A 62 -12.65 21.67 5.80
CA ARG A 62 -12.66 20.24 6.14
C ARG A 62 -11.47 19.85 7.01
N LEU A 63 -10.29 20.36 6.68
CA LEU A 63 -9.08 20.11 7.45
C LEU A 63 -9.14 20.75 8.84
N ARG A 64 -9.75 21.93 8.99
CA ARG A 64 -9.96 22.55 10.31
C ARG A 64 -10.92 21.77 11.18
N GLU A 65 -12.03 21.31 10.61
CA GLU A 65 -12.99 20.48 11.33
C GLU A 65 -12.34 19.17 11.79
N ALA A 66 -11.58 18.53 10.89
CA ALA A 66 -10.86 17.29 11.18
C ALA A 66 -9.81 17.47 12.28
N ILE A 67 -8.96 18.50 12.22
CA ILE A 67 -7.93 18.70 13.26
C ILE A 67 -8.51 19.18 14.60
N ALA A 68 -9.65 19.87 14.60
CA ALA A 68 -10.28 20.36 15.82
C ALA A 68 -10.95 19.24 16.64
N SER A 69 -11.49 18.23 15.96
CA SER A 69 -12.26 17.14 16.58
C SER A 69 -11.57 15.77 16.55
N GLY A 70 -10.65 15.57 15.61
CA GLY A 70 -9.98 14.30 15.37
C GLY A 70 -8.89 13.99 16.39
N LYS A 71 -8.58 12.70 16.49
CA LYS A 71 -7.46 12.17 17.28
C LYS A 71 -6.52 11.36 16.37
N PRO A 72 -5.21 11.29 16.69
CA PRO A 72 -4.30 10.41 15.97
C PRO A 72 -4.83 8.97 15.92
N SER A 73 -4.93 8.44 14.71
CA SER A 73 -5.35 7.06 14.43
C SER A 73 -4.44 6.34 13.45
N PHE A 74 -3.44 7.05 12.90
CA PHE A 74 -2.48 6.54 11.93
C PHE A 74 -1.07 7.01 12.25
N ALA A 75 -0.06 6.16 12.01
CA ALA A 75 1.36 6.52 12.03
C ALA A 75 1.79 7.31 13.29
N GLY A 76 1.28 6.91 14.44
CA GLY A 76 1.54 7.46 15.78
C GLY A 76 0.88 8.81 16.05
N ARG A 77 0.79 9.69 15.05
CA ARG A 77 0.46 11.11 15.25
C ARG A 77 -0.50 11.71 14.24
N TYR A 78 -0.92 10.94 13.23
CA TYR A 78 -1.72 11.47 12.13
C TYR A 78 -3.21 11.22 12.35
N ILE A 79 -3.98 12.29 12.14
CA ILE A 79 -5.44 12.27 12.07
C ILE A 79 -5.83 11.97 10.62
N VAL A 80 -6.64 10.94 10.41
CA VAL A 80 -7.16 10.58 9.08
C VAL A 80 -8.52 11.22 8.86
N THR A 81 -8.73 11.86 7.71
CA THR A 81 -10.03 12.43 7.31
C THR A 81 -10.32 12.15 5.84
N ARG A 82 -11.60 11.99 5.51
CA ARG A 82 -12.10 11.68 4.15
C ARG A 82 -13.38 12.45 3.86
N TRP A 83 -13.63 12.73 2.59
CA TRP A 83 -14.85 13.37 2.12
C TRP A 83 -15.13 13.01 0.66
N GLY A 84 -16.38 13.17 0.22
CA GLY A 84 -16.79 12.94 -1.17
C GLY A 84 -16.08 13.83 -2.17
N CYS A 85 -15.73 13.27 -3.33
CA CYS A 85 -15.17 14.01 -4.47
C CYS A 85 -16.23 14.85 -5.21
N GLY A 86 -17.51 14.74 -4.86
CA GLY A 86 -18.64 15.40 -5.52
C GLY A 86 -19.59 14.37 -6.15
N THR A 87 -19.93 14.55 -7.42
CA THR A 87 -20.73 13.59 -8.21
C THR A 87 -19.83 12.56 -8.85
N GLY A 88 -19.93 11.28 -8.48
CA GLY A 88 -19.12 10.23 -9.10
C GLY A 88 -18.77 9.02 -8.23
N GLY A 89 -19.21 8.97 -6.97
CA GLY A 89 -18.95 7.80 -6.12
C GLY A 89 -17.46 7.60 -5.82
N CYS A 90 -16.73 8.68 -5.58
CA CYS A 90 -15.38 8.62 -5.01
C CYS A 90 -15.30 9.44 -3.71
N ASN A 91 -14.38 9.06 -2.83
CA ASN A 91 -13.92 9.93 -1.76
C ASN A 91 -12.45 10.30 -1.98
N VAL A 92 -12.09 11.47 -1.52
CA VAL A 92 -10.72 11.91 -1.35
C VAL A 92 -10.44 12.04 0.15
N GLY A 93 -9.19 12.19 0.54
CA GLY A 93 -8.85 12.32 1.95
C GLY A 93 -7.53 12.99 2.20
N ALA A 94 -7.23 13.13 3.48
CA ALA A 94 -5.97 13.66 3.98
C ALA A 94 -5.55 12.94 5.25
N VAL A 95 -4.27 13.06 5.55
CA VAL A 95 -3.74 12.88 6.90
C VAL A 95 -3.24 14.21 7.43
N ILE A 96 -3.46 14.49 8.70
CA ILE A 96 -3.03 15.72 9.36
C ILE A 96 -2.11 15.34 10.50
N ASP A 97 -0.87 15.84 10.50
CA ASP A 97 0.06 15.64 11.60
C ASP A 97 -0.43 16.44 12.81
N ALA A 98 -0.88 15.76 13.87
CA ALA A 98 -1.39 16.44 15.06
C ALA A 98 -0.31 17.21 15.81
N SER A 99 0.96 16.85 15.65
CA SER A 99 2.10 17.48 16.33
C SER A 99 2.60 18.76 15.65
N THR A 100 2.24 18.97 14.38
CA THR A 100 2.73 20.12 13.60
C THR A 100 1.63 20.91 12.91
N GLY A 101 0.47 20.29 12.66
CA GLY A 101 -0.67 20.90 11.98
C GLY A 101 -0.61 20.82 10.45
N HIS A 102 0.41 20.19 9.88
CA HIS A 102 0.56 20.03 8.42
C HIS A 102 -0.38 18.94 7.89
N ALA A 103 -0.99 19.21 6.74
CA ALA A 103 -1.90 18.27 6.07
C ALA A 103 -1.28 17.74 4.78
N VAL A 104 -1.40 16.43 4.58
CA VAL A 104 -0.90 15.69 3.41
C VAL A 104 -2.09 15.03 2.73
N SER A 105 -2.25 15.22 1.43
CA SER A 105 -3.29 14.56 0.65
C SER A 105 -3.08 13.05 0.63
N MET A 106 -4.17 12.28 0.59
CA MET A 106 -4.08 10.84 0.31
C MET A 106 -3.44 10.60 -1.07
N PRO A 107 -2.77 9.46 -1.28
CA PRO A 107 -2.07 9.16 -2.54
C PRO A 107 -3.00 9.20 -3.74
N ASN A 108 -4.20 8.62 -3.59
CA ASN A 108 -5.18 8.49 -4.67
C ASN A 108 -6.59 8.76 -4.16
N ALA A 109 -7.48 9.16 -5.08
CA ALA A 109 -8.91 9.13 -4.83
C ALA A 109 -9.36 7.67 -4.61
N LEU A 110 -10.19 7.47 -3.59
CA LEU A 110 -10.87 6.21 -3.30
C LEU A 110 -12.14 6.17 -4.14
N THR A 111 -12.07 5.62 -5.35
CA THR A 111 -13.26 5.30 -6.15
C THR A 111 -13.99 4.11 -5.50
N SER A 112 -15.33 4.07 -5.59
CA SER A 112 -16.12 3.00 -4.97
C SER A 112 -15.61 1.61 -5.34
N VAL A 113 -15.36 0.79 -4.32
CA VAL A 113 -15.00 -0.62 -4.44
C VAL A 113 -16.09 -1.48 -3.82
N TYR A 114 -16.21 -2.70 -4.34
CA TYR A 114 -16.92 -3.78 -3.67
C TYR A 114 -16.16 -4.16 -2.40
N PRO A 115 -16.78 -4.36 -1.22
CA PRO A 115 -16.06 -4.52 0.05
C PRO A 115 -14.96 -5.59 0.01
N LEU A 116 -13.80 -5.29 0.62
CA LEU A 116 -12.73 -6.25 0.88
C LEU A 116 -13.27 -7.45 1.69
N LYS A 117 -13.77 -8.50 1.05
CA LYS A 117 -14.26 -9.73 1.70
C LYS A 117 -15.52 -9.57 2.58
N PRO A 118 -16.27 -10.66 2.84
CA PRO A 118 -17.49 -10.63 3.68
C PRO A 118 -17.25 -10.13 5.11
N GLN A 119 -16.07 -10.34 5.68
CA GLN A 119 -15.77 -9.87 7.05
C GLN A 119 -15.73 -8.34 7.20
N TYR A 120 -15.63 -7.58 6.10
CA TYR A 120 -15.63 -6.12 6.11
C TYR A 120 -16.89 -5.54 5.43
N GLU A 121 -17.92 -6.37 5.18
CA GLU A 121 -19.21 -5.99 4.56
C GLU A 121 -19.99 -4.90 5.34
N LYS A 122 -19.68 -4.73 6.62
CA LYS A 122 -20.30 -3.71 7.49
C LYS A 122 -19.49 -2.42 7.60
N GLU A 123 -18.30 -2.36 7.00
CA GLU A 123 -17.49 -1.14 6.95
C GLU A 123 -17.73 -0.48 5.59
N ASP A 124 -18.35 0.70 5.61
CA ASP A 124 -18.80 1.40 4.40
C ASP A 124 -17.65 1.58 3.37
N GLY A 125 -17.68 0.73 2.33
CA GLY A 125 -17.37 1.02 0.93
C GLY A 125 -15.98 1.47 0.51
N GLN A 126 -15.00 1.72 1.39
CA GLN A 126 -13.71 2.25 0.94
C GLN A 126 -12.51 1.82 1.77
N GLU A 127 -11.67 1.07 1.09
CA GLU A 127 -10.73 0.08 1.58
C GLU A 127 -9.40 0.70 2.04
N LEU A 128 -9.52 1.77 2.82
CA LEU A 128 -8.40 2.48 3.42
C LEU A 128 -8.11 1.87 4.79
N ILE A 129 -7.15 0.94 4.85
CA ILE A 129 -6.76 0.26 6.08
C ILE A 129 -5.45 0.86 6.61
N TYR A 130 -5.47 1.25 7.88
CA TYR A 130 -4.31 1.82 8.57
C TYR A 130 -4.36 1.50 10.06
N LYS A 131 -3.24 1.75 10.76
CA LYS A 131 -3.14 1.57 12.21
C LYS A 131 -2.38 2.71 12.85
N LEU A 132 -2.73 3.04 14.09
CA LEU A 132 -1.99 4.01 14.89
C LEU A 132 -0.53 3.58 15.06
N SER A 133 -0.27 2.28 15.23
CA SER A 133 1.07 1.75 15.47
C SER A 133 1.91 1.53 14.20
N SER A 134 1.44 1.93 13.02
CA SER A 134 2.15 1.66 11.77
C SER A 134 2.12 2.84 10.81
N ARG A 135 3.21 3.01 10.05
CA ARG A 135 3.33 3.95 8.94
C ARG A 135 2.75 3.39 7.63
N LEU A 136 2.34 2.13 7.61
CA LEU A 136 1.75 1.49 6.43
C LEU A 136 0.28 1.89 6.27
N LEU A 137 -0.04 2.41 5.10
CA LEU A 137 -1.39 2.63 4.59
C LEU A 137 -1.66 1.60 3.49
N VAL A 138 -2.81 0.95 3.56
CA VAL A 138 -3.31 0.06 2.51
C VAL A 138 -4.53 0.72 1.90
N GLN A 139 -4.54 0.88 0.59
CA GLN A 139 -5.65 1.40 -0.17
C GLN A 139 -6.05 0.34 -1.18
N ALA A 140 -7.32 -0.01 -1.24
CA ALA A 140 -7.82 -0.84 -2.33
C ALA A 140 -8.98 -0.14 -3.05
N GLY A 141 -9.10 -0.41 -4.35
CA GLY A 141 -9.91 0.40 -5.25
C GLY A 141 -9.65 0.13 -6.73
N ASP A 142 -10.49 0.72 -7.58
CA ASP A 142 -10.14 1.01 -8.97
C ASP A 142 -9.30 2.29 -8.97
N ILE A 143 -8.00 2.12 -8.73
CA ILE A 143 -7.10 3.24 -8.48
C ILE A 143 -6.51 3.72 -9.80
N ASP A 144 -6.82 4.96 -10.15
CA ASP A 144 -6.30 5.57 -11.36
C ASP A 144 -4.94 6.21 -11.12
N SER A 145 -3.88 5.55 -11.58
CA SER A 145 -2.65 6.23 -12.01
C SER A 145 -1.94 5.38 -13.07
N SER A 146 -2.10 5.75 -14.35
CA SER A 146 -1.34 5.25 -15.51
C SER A 146 -1.48 3.76 -15.95
N ASN A 147 -2.13 2.88 -15.19
CA ASN A 147 -2.27 1.44 -15.54
C ASN A 147 -3.63 0.80 -15.13
N SER A 148 -4.70 1.59 -15.03
CA SER A 148 -6.05 1.10 -14.73
C SER A 148 -6.61 0.29 -15.92
N SER A 149 -6.36 -1.01 -15.93
CA SER A 149 -6.96 -1.95 -16.89
C SER A 149 -8.45 -2.24 -16.63
N GLY A 150 -9.15 -1.40 -15.84
CA GLY A 150 -10.49 -1.65 -15.30
C GLY A 150 -10.53 -2.76 -14.26
N LYS A 151 -9.43 -2.97 -13.52
CA LYS A 151 -9.27 -4.04 -12.53
C LYS A 151 -8.89 -3.43 -11.19
N ASP A 152 -9.61 -3.82 -10.14
CA ASP A 152 -9.29 -3.41 -8.78
C ASP A 152 -7.88 -3.84 -8.38
N VAL A 153 -7.24 -3.02 -7.57
CA VAL A 153 -5.91 -3.26 -7.01
C VAL A 153 -5.90 -3.01 -5.51
N VAL A 154 -4.90 -3.58 -4.83
CA VAL A 154 -4.49 -3.20 -3.49
C VAL A 154 -3.13 -2.54 -3.58
N GLU A 155 -3.07 -1.26 -3.21
CA GLU A 155 -1.87 -0.45 -3.12
C GLU A 155 -1.41 -0.28 -1.67
N PHE A 156 -0.10 -0.26 -1.49
CA PHE A 156 0.57 -0.13 -0.22
C PHE A 156 1.44 1.11 -0.24
N TYR A 157 1.31 1.95 0.79
CA TYR A 157 2.07 3.19 0.95
C TYR A 157 2.71 3.27 2.34
N GLU A 158 3.94 3.77 2.43
CA GLU A 158 4.53 4.20 3.70
C GLU A 158 4.35 5.72 3.83
N LEU A 159 3.77 6.19 4.93
CA LEU A 159 3.84 7.61 5.30
C LEU A 159 5.16 7.87 6.02
N ARG A 160 6.06 8.62 5.41
CA ARG A 160 7.36 8.96 6.00
C ARG A 160 7.77 10.37 5.61
N ASP A 161 8.32 11.11 6.58
CA ASP A 161 8.77 12.50 6.38
C ASP A 161 7.67 13.45 5.85
N GLY A 162 6.41 13.19 6.20
CA GLY A 162 5.26 13.98 5.72
C GLY A 162 4.81 13.65 4.30
N GLU A 163 5.26 12.53 3.72
CA GLU A 163 4.94 12.13 2.36
C GLU A 163 4.52 10.67 2.28
N PHE A 164 3.56 10.36 1.40
CA PHE A 164 3.23 8.98 1.06
C PHE A 164 4.17 8.45 -0.01
N ARG A 165 4.87 7.36 0.31
CA ARG A 165 5.77 6.65 -0.61
C ARG A 165 5.12 5.36 -1.05
N PHE A 166 4.92 5.19 -2.35
CA PHE A 166 4.41 3.95 -2.93
C PHE A 166 5.39 2.80 -2.66
N ILE A 167 4.86 1.68 -2.17
CA ILE A 167 5.62 0.44 -1.92
C ILE A 167 5.34 -0.57 -3.02
N ARG A 168 4.05 -0.85 -3.27
CA ARG A 168 3.61 -1.93 -4.16
C ARG A 168 2.14 -1.79 -4.52
N SER A 169 1.79 -2.31 -5.69
CA SER A 169 0.41 -2.62 -6.09
C SER A 169 0.29 -4.12 -6.39
N VAL A 170 -0.83 -4.73 -6.02
CA VAL A 170 -1.17 -6.11 -6.37
C VAL A 170 -2.60 -6.18 -6.92
N PRO A 171 -2.89 -7.06 -7.89
CA PRO A 171 -4.25 -7.26 -8.37
C PRO A 171 -5.19 -7.65 -7.22
N TYR A 172 -6.35 -7.02 -7.13
CA TYR A 172 -7.44 -7.44 -6.27
C TYR A 172 -8.37 -8.35 -7.06
N GLY A 173 -8.50 -9.60 -6.63
CA GLY A 173 -9.11 -10.67 -7.40
C GLY A 173 -10.61 -10.47 -7.63
N ARG A 174 -10.99 -10.09 -8.87
CA ARG A 174 -12.38 -10.03 -9.33
C ARG A 174 -12.67 -10.70 -10.68
N ALA A 175 -11.77 -11.55 -11.20
CA ALA A 175 -12.00 -12.19 -12.51
C ALA A 175 -13.30 -13.06 -12.59
N ASP A 176 -13.97 -13.32 -11.45
CA ASP A 176 -14.97 -14.38 -11.32
C ASP A 176 -16.32 -13.91 -10.73
N ARG A 177 -16.51 -12.62 -10.42
CA ARG A 177 -17.75 -12.14 -9.76
C ARG A 177 -18.34 -10.92 -10.47
N THR A 178 -19.54 -11.10 -11.03
CA THR A 178 -20.31 -10.05 -11.71
C THR A 178 -20.65 -8.91 -10.76
N LYS A 179 -20.51 -7.68 -11.26
CA LYS A 179 -21.00 -6.45 -10.63
C LYS A 179 -22.51 -6.58 -10.39
N PRO A 180 -23.05 -6.19 -9.22
CA PRO A 180 -24.49 -6.13 -8.98
C PRO A 180 -25.15 -5.03 -9.80
#